data_AF-A0A2E5VQV5-F1
#
_entry.id   AF-A0A2E5VQV5-F1
#
_cell.length_a   1.000
_cell.length_b   1.000
_cell.length_c   1.000
_cell.angle_alpha   90.00
_cell.angle_beta   90.00
_cell.angle_gamma   90.00
#
_symmetry.space_group_name_H-M   'P 1'
#
loop_
_entity.id
_entity.type
_entity.pdbx_description
1 polymer ?
#
loop_
_entity_poly.entity_id
_entity_poly.type
_entity_poly.pdbx_seq_one_letter_code
_entity_poly.pdbx_strand_id
1 'polypeptide(L)'
;MTQVLYAFPQFGKGFKKLYLETTSDKFKQAVSAAKCNLCHDPTKKTDKGKSSKKFKNAYGQALDKLLGKKDKKNKEKIEQALKDVEQEKAPDSEETFGERLRGGKLPIDP
;
A
#
# COMPACT_ATOMS: atom_id res chain seq x y z
N MET A 1 15.41 13.13 -15.01
CA MET A 1 13.98 12.78 -15.16
C MET A 1 13.64 11.72 -14.12
N THR A 2 13.08 12.13 -12.97
CA THR A 2 12.68 11.22 -11.89
C THR A 2 11.51 10.39 -12.39
N GLN A 3 11.78 9.14 -12.77
CA GLN A 3 10.80 8.28 -13.40
C GLN A 3 9.66 8.01 -12.41
N VAL A 4 8.49 8.54 -12.76
CA VAL A 4 7.23 8.42 -12.04
C VAL A 4 6.94 6.94 -11.77
N LEU A 5 6.93 6.57 -10.49
CA LEU A 5 6.79 5.20 -9.99
C LEU A 5 5.34 4.72 -10.18
N TYR A 6 5.09 3.99 -11.27
CA TYR A 6 3.88 3.18 -11.40
C TYR A 6 3.87 2.12 -10.30
N ALA A 7 2.79 2.01 -9.53
CA ALA A 7 2.58 0.87 -8.65
C ALA A 7 2.81 -0.42 -9.43
N PHE A 8 3.85 -1.16 -9.05
CA PHE A 8 4.22 -2.40 -9.70
C PHE A 8 3.18 -3.47 -9.32
N PRO A 9 2.52 -4.14 -10.29
CA PRO A 9 1.54 -5.19 -9.99
C PRO A 9 2.07 -6.28 -9.06
N GLN A 10 3.40 -6.50 -9.06
CA GLN A 10 4.10 -7.45 -8.21
C GLN A 10 4.00 -7.09 -6.73
N PHE A 11 4.04 -5.80 -6.38
CA PHE A 11 3.86 -5.34 -5.00
C PHE A 11 2.43 -5.60 -4.53
N GLY A 12 1.44 -5.28 -5.38
CA GLY A 12 0.04 -5.61 -5.11
C GLY A 12 -0.20 -7.12 -5.00
N LYS A 13 0.48 -7.95 -5.80
CA LYS A 13 0.41 -9.42 -5.65
C LYS A 13 1.01 -9.89 -4.32
N GLY A 14 2.14 -9.32 -3.90
CA GLY A 14 2.75 -9.61 -2.59
C GLY A 14 1.79 -9.28 -1.44
N PHE A 15 1.18 -8.10 -1.47
CA PHE A 15 0.15 -7.70 -0.51
C PHE A 15 -1.01 -8.70 -0.46
N LYS A 16 -1.58 -9.05 -1.63
CA LYS A 16 -2.72 -9.97 -1.70
C LYS A 16 -2.38 -11.35 -1.15
N LYS A 17 -1.17 -11.85 -1.44
CA LYS A 17 -0.70 -13.13 -0.93
C LYS A 17 -0.61 -13.12 0.60
N LEU A 18 -0.01 -12.08 1.18
CA LEU A 18 0.14 -11.99 2.63
C LEU A 18 -1.18 -11.77 3.38
N TYR A 19 -2.09 -10.97 2.82
CA TYR A 19 -3.21 -10.44 3.58
C TYR A 19 -4.59 -10.86 3.10
N LEU A 20 -4.75 -11.57 1.97
CA LEU A 20 -6.08 -11.97 1.50
C LEU A 20 -6.34 -13.47 1.57
N GLU A 21 -5.33 -14.32 1.76
CA GLU A 21 -5.52 -15.78 1.76
C GLU A 21 -6.37 -16.25 2.95
N THR A 22 -6.29 -15.58 4.11
CA THR A 22 -6.93 -16.01 5.37
C THR A 22 -7.92 -15.00 5.96
N THR A 23 -8.24 -13.92 5.25
CA THR A 23 -9.08 -12.83 5.77
C THR A 23 -10.54 -12.91 5.32
N SER A 24 -11.41 -12.19 6.04
CA SER A 24 -12.84 -12.08 5.74
C SER A 24 -13.13 -11.55 4.33
N ASP A 25 -14.29 -11.93 3.77
CA ASP A 25 -14.73 -11.45 2.46
C ASP A 25 -14.98 -9.94 2.44
N LYS A 26 -15.43 -9.38 3.58
CA LYS A 26 -15.58 -7.93 3.74
C LYS A 26 -14.25 -7.20 3.56
N PHE A 27 -13.16 -7.73 4.13
CA PHE A 27 -11.84 -7.13 3.94
C PHE A 27 -11.34 -7.28 2.49
N LYS A 28 -11.51 -8.46 1.89
CA LYS A 28 -11.19 -8.68 0.46
C LYS A 28 -11.93 -7.69 -0.45
N GLN A 29 -13.21 -7.42 -0.17
CA GLN A 29 -14.01 -6.44 -0.89
C GLN A 29 -13.48 -5.01 -0.68
N ALA A 30 -13.15 -4.63 0.56
CA ALA A 30 -12.58 -3.32 0.86
C ALA A 30 -11.25 -3.08 0.12
N VAL A 31 -10.35 -4.07 0.12
CA VAL A 31 -9.08 -4.03 -0.63
C VAL A 31 -9.33 -3.94 -2.14
N SER A 32 -10.29 -4.70 -2.65
CA SER A 32 -10.68 -4.64 -4.07
C SER A 32 -11.26 -3.28 -4.47
N ALA A 33 -12.05 -2.65 -3.60
CA ALA A 33 -12.61 -1.32 -3.80
C ALA A 33 -11.54 -0.23 -3.74
N ALA A 34 -10.57 -0.35 -2.82
CA ALA A 34 -9.47 0.61 -2.68
C ALA A 34 -8.60 0.69 -3.95
N LYS A 35 -8.38 -0.41 -4.68
CA LYS A 35 -7.61 -0.45 -5.95
C LYS A 35 -6.26 0.27 -5.83
N CYS A 36 -6.11 1.42 -6.52
CA CYS A 36 -4.90 2.24 -6.49
C CYS A 36 -4.77 3.02 -5.18
N ASN A 37 -5.87 3.32 -4.52
CA ASN A 37 -5.95 4.13 -3.31
C ASN A 37 -5.41 3.40 -2.08
N LEU A 38 -5.13 2.09 -2.20
CA LEU A 38 -4.44 1.33 -1.17
C LEU A 38 -3.05 1.91 -0.86
N CYS A 39 -2.34 2.41 -1.88
CA CYS A 39 -1.02 3.01 -1.74
C CYS A 39 -0.94 4.46 -2.26
N HIS A 40 -1.84 4.84 -3.16
CA HIS A 40 -1.85 6.19 -3.74
C HIS A 40 -2.85 7.07 -3.02
N ASP A 41 -2.52 8.36 -2.92
CA ASP A 41 -3.38 9.35 -2.31
C ASP A 41 -4.28 9.98 -3.40
N PRO A 42 -5.58 9.66 -3.43
CA PRO A 42 -6.50 10.19 -4.44
C PRO A 42 -6.89 11.66 -4.18
N THR A 43 -6.67 12.14 -2.95
CA THR A 43 -7.07 13.49 -2.50
C THR A 43 -6.12 14.55 -3.05
N LYS A 44 -4.85 14.20 -3.25
CA LYS A 44 -3.85 15.11 -3.81
C LYS A 44 -3.99 15.27 -5.33
N LYS A 45 -3.89 16.52 -5.77
CA LYS A 45 -4.00 16.93 -7.18
C LYS A 45 -2.69 17.55 -7.66
N THR A 46 -2.41 17.40 -8.95
CA THR A 46 -1.36 18.17 -9.63
C THR A 46 -1.73 19.64 -9.65
N ASP A 47 -0.78 20.49 -10.02
CA ASP A 47 -0.98 21.89 -10.42
C ASP A 47 -2.15 22.08 -11.42
N LYS A 48 -2.40 21.08 -12.29
CA LYS A 48 -3.55 21.06 -13.22
C LYS A 48 -4.87 20.51 -12.63
N GLY A 49 -4.98 20.35 -11.32
CA GLY A 49 -6.19 19.82 -10.66
C GLY A 49 -6.48 18.32 -10.89
N LYS A 50 -5.54 17.54 -11.44
CA LYS A 50 -5.74 16.11 -11.76
C LYS A 50 -5.17 15.21 -10.67
N SER A 51 -5.85 14.11 -10.33
CA SER A 51 -5.27 13.07 -9.47
C SER A 51 -4.06 12.42 -10.16
N SER A 52 -3.08 11.98 -9.39
CA SER A 52 -1.86 11.39 -9.92
C SER A 52 -1.29 10.32 -8.99
N LYS A 53 -0.85 9.19 -9.58
CA LYS A 53 -0.17 8.11 -8.87
C LYS A 53 1.19 8.50 -8.29
N LYS A 54 1.70 9.70 -8.61
CA LYS A 54 2.91 10.23 -7.95
C LYS A 54 2.68 10.52 -6.48
N PHE A 55 1.43 10.78 -6.09
CA PHE A 55 1.06 10.99 -4.71
C PHE A 55 0.79 9.64 -4.03
N LYS A 56 1.50 9.40 -2.94
CA LYS A 56 1.39 8.19 -2.13
C LYS A 56 0.74 8.57 -0.81
N ASN A 57 -0.19 7.74 -0.35
CA ASN A 57 -0.71 7.84 1.01
C ASN A 57 0.40 7.41 1.99
N ALA A 58 0.18 7.49 3.31
CA ALA A 58 1.24 7.18 4.25
C ALA A 58 1.74 5.72 4.15
N TYR A 59 0.84 4.76 3.89
CA TYR A 59 1.23 3.36 3.64
C TYR A 59 2.10 3.20 2.38
N GLY A 60 1.74 3.88 1.29
CA GLY A 60 2.53 3.88 0.06
C GLY A 60 3.88 4.58 0.23
N GLN A 61 3.97 5.61 1.08
CA GLN A 61 5.23 6.27 1.41
C GLN A 61 6.14 5.37 2.25
N ALA A 62 5.58 4.65 3.23
CA ALA A 62 6.29 3.66 4.03
C ALA A 62 6.94 2.58 3.13
N LEU A 63 6.16 1.99 2.23
CA LEU A 63 6.67 1.00 1.27
C LEU A 63 7.74 1.57 0.32
N ASP A 64 7.63 2.83 -0.09
CA ASP A 64 8.58 3.45 -1.01
C ASP A 64 9.98 3.65 -0.43
N LYS A 65 10.10 3.72 0.90
CA LYS A 65 11.40 3.76 1.59
C LYS A 65 12.16 2.45 1.43
N LEU A 66 11.43 1.32 1.27
CA LEU A 66 11.99 -0.03 1.28
C LEU A 66 12.05 -0.65 -0.12
N LEU A 67 11.11 -0.31 -0.99
CA LEU A 67 10.94 -0.89 -2.32
C LEU A 67 11.09 0.12 -3.44
N GLY A 68 12.01 -0.17 -4.35
CA GLY A 68 12.18 0.56 -5.61
C GLY A 68 11.82 -0.27 -6.84
N LYS A 69 11.87 0.38 -8.01
CA LYS A 69 11.62 -0.26 -9.32
C LYS A 69 12.46 -1.52 -9.58
N LYS A 70 13.69 -1.56 -9.06
CA LYS A 70 14.61 -2.72 -9.19
C LYS A 70 14.12 -3.94 -8.42
N ASP A 71 13.35 -3.73 -7.36
CA ASP A 71 12.91 -4.77 -6.44
C ASP A 71 11.62 -5.47 -6.90
N LYS A 72 10.97 -5.00 -7.97
CA LYS A 72 9.70 -5.55 -8.49
C LYS A 72 9.71 -7.05 -8.80
N LYS A 73 10.89 -7.66 -9.01
CA LYS A 73 11.05 -9.10 -9.24
C LYS A 73 11.58 -9.85 -8.01
N ASN A 74 12.01 -9.14 -6.97
CA ASN A 74 12.53 -9.72 -5.74
C ASN A 74 11.37 -9.97 -4.77
N LYS A 75 10.77 -11.17 -4.87
CA LYS A 75 9.61 -11.55 -4.05
C LYS A 75 9.91 -11.50 -2.54
N GLU A 76 11.10 -11.95 -2.15
CA GLU A 76 11.53 -11.98 -0.75
C GLU A 76 11.63 -10.56 -0.18
N LYS A 77 12.25 -9.64 -0.92
CA LYS A 77 12.32 -8.24 -0.49
C LYS A 77 10.95 -7.57 -0.45
N ILE A 78 10.05 -7.91 -1.36
CA ILE A 78 8.66 -7.42 -1.32
C ILE A 78 7.96 -7.91 -0.05
N GLU A 79 8.11 -9.19 0.28
CA GLU A 79 7.53 -9.77 1.48
C GLU A 79 8.10 -9.14 2.75
N GLN A 80 9.42 -8.99 2.81
CA GLN A 80 10.09 -8.36 3.95
C GLN A 80 9.65 -6.91 4.12
N ALA A 81 9.59 -6.12 3.04
CA ALA A 81 9.12 -4.74 3.13
C ALA A 81 7.67 -4.64 3.59
N LEU A 82 6.80 -5.56 3.20
CA LEU A 82 5.42 -5.60 3.68
C LEU A 82 5.36 -5.90 5.18
N LYS A 83 6.19 -6.82 5.67
CA LYS A 83 6.33 -7.16 7.11
C LYS A 83 6.94 -6.02 7.92
N ASP A 84 7.94 -5.32 7.39
CA ASP A 84 8.58 -4.19 8.06
C ASP A 84 7.58 -3.04 8.22
N VAL A 85 6.80 -2.73 7.16
CA VAL A 85 5.77 -1.69 7.20
C VAL A 85 4.62 -2.06 8.15
N GLU A 86 4.35 -3.35 8.41
CA GLU A 86 3.35 -3.72 9.42
C GLU A 86 3.66 -3.14 10.80
N GLN A 87 4.92 -2.88 11.11
CA GLN A 87 5.35 -2.35 12.41
C GLN A 87 5.27 -0.81 12.48
N GLU A 88 5.08 -0.12 11.35
CA GLU A 88 4.93 1.33 11.34
C GLU A 88 3.54 1.74 11.83
N LYS A 89 3.49 2.75 12.71
CA LYS A 89 2.26 3.34 13.21
C LYS A 89 1.48 4.00 12.07
N ALA A 90 0.18 3.74 11.98
CA ALA A 90 -0.65 4.46 11.03
C ALA A 90 -0.80 5.93 11.48
N PRO A 91 -0.74 6.91 10.57
CA PRO A 91 -0.74 8.34 10.95
C PRO A 91 -2.07 8.79 11.58
N ASP A 92 -3.14 8.06 11.32
CA ASP A 92 -4.53 8.34 11.68
C ASP A 92 -5.08 7.36 12.72
N SER A 93 -4.23 6.52 13.33
CA SER A 93 -4.64 5.58 14.38
C SER A 93 -3.56 5.35 15.42
N GLU A 94 -3.97 4.84 16.58
CA GLU A 94 -3.04 4.27 17.55
C GLU A 94 -2.50 2.91 17.12
N GLU A 95 -3.20 2.24 16.20
CA GLU A 95 -2.82 0.97 15.57
C GLU A 95 -1.67 1.16 14.57
N THR A 96 -0.81 0.15 14.48
CA THR A 96 0.10 -0.05 13.35
C THR A 96 -0.64 -0.44 12.08
N PHE A 97 0.04 -0.33 10.93
CA PHE A 97 -0.51 -0.84 9.67
C PHE A 97 -0.83 -2.34 9.76
N GLY A 98 0.02 -3.12 10.42
CA GLY A 98 -0.20 -4.56 10.59
C GLY A 98 -1.41 -4.88 11.44
N GLU A 99 -1.62 -4.15 12.54
CA GLU A 99 -2.81 -4.32 13.40
C GLU A 99 -4.10 -4.03 12.63
N ARG A 100 -4.13 -2.96 11.83
CA ARG A 100 -5.28 -2.66 10.95
C ARG A 100 -5.53 -3.80 9.96
N LEU A 101 -4.50 -4.23 9.23
CA LEU A 101 -4.62 -5.27 8.20
C LEU A 101 -5.08 -6.61 8.79
N ARG A 102 -4.51 -7.02 9.93
CA ARG A 102 -4.94 -8.22 10.68
C ARG A 102 -6.34 -8.09 11.25
N GLY A 103 -6.74 -6.88 11.63
CA GLY A 103 -8.10 -6.53 12.03
C GLY A 103 -9.10 -6.44 10.87
N GLY A 104 -8.69 -6.71 9.63
CA GLY A 104 -9.56 -6.64 8.45
C GLY A 104 -9.94 -5.20 8.05
N LYS A 105 -9.09 -4.23 8.41
CA LYS A 105 -9.19 -2.81 8.03
C LYS A 105 -8.13 -2.47 6.97
N LEU A 106 -8.41 -1.46 6.16
CA LEU A 106 -7.41 -0.90 5.24
C LEU A 106 -6.24 -0.25 6.03
N PRO A 107 -5.04 -0.16 5.46
CA PRO A 107 -3.88 0.40 6.17
C PRO A 107 -4.03 1.91 6.39
N ILE A 108 -4.79 2.60 5.53
CA ILE A 108 -5.15 4.01 5.63
C ILE A 108 -6.66 4.09 5.43
N ASP A 109 -7.34 4.93 6.22
CA ASP A 109 -8.75 5.22 5.98
C ASP A 109 -8.94 5.96 4.64
N PRO A 110 -9.92 5.56 3.81
CA PRO A 110 -10.13 6.08 2.46
C PRO A 110 -10.61 7.54 2.40
#